data_AF-A0A923TGM8-F1
#
_entry.id   AF-A0A923TGM8-F1
#
_cell.length_a   1.000
_cell.length_b   1.000
_cell.length_c   1.000
_cell.angle_alpha   90.00
_cell.angle_beta   90.00
_cell.angle_gamma   90.00
#
_symmetry.space_group_name_H-M   'P 1'
#
loop_
_entity.id
_entity.type
_entity.pdbx_description
1 polymer ?
#
loop_
_entity_poly.entity_id
_entity_poly.type
_entity_poly.pdbx_seq_one_letter_code
_entity_poly.pdbx_strand_id
1 'polypeptide(L)'
;PAFKKKIFRLFQNSEKIYFQLLEKELESTVDVVELGKDSFCLLNVPPWVKWQNYLMYLEQTYDLGLHDDEDSIDYTDHISNYVKIISEELGKPLSCDDLSVYTAQDQQLWAKLQAHFNAKELAWLEALIEEESSFYIPELSIGYLARPTVNHAATLAAKYVHAKWSHSTKSFFEIPKDFLRQIWIEGLAYFGSKVINHKRKTDTVADLRAALTSRGVTGSAKEPLMLALHQKMQDLMAVSNRPQLRTPFLPKKKASYLLAGRLLGGMMGERLYGAYRKKLLSKGTLTSFLRKPLMEENFNIAYYEMMEIIESLPAPFRSKKEKM
;
A
#
# COMPACT_ATOMS: atom_id res chain seq x y z
N PRO A 1 2.09 -53.02 -3.06
CA PRO A 1 1.90 -51.81 -3.92
C PRO A 1 2.86 -50.68 -3.50
N ALA A 2 3.91 -50.45 -4.28
CA ALA A 2 4.85 -49.36 -4.01
C ALA A 2 4.15 -48.00 -4.21
N PHE A 3 4.16 -47.16 -3.17
CA PHE A 3 3.77 -45.76 -3.29
C PHE A 3 4.72 -45.08 -4.29
N LYS A 4 4.29 -44.95 -5.56
CA LYS A 4 4.95 -44.04 -6.51
C LYS A 4 4.74 -42.62 -5.97
N LYS A 5 5.73 -42.08 -5.25
CA LYS A 5 5.72 -40.68 -4.81
C LYS A 5 5.63 -39.81 -6.07
N LYS A 6 4.48 -39.16 -6.27
CA LYS A 6 4.37 -38.07 -7.23
C LYS A 6 5.16 -36.89 -6.67
N ILE A 7 6.18 -36.46 -7.39
CA ILE A 7 7.03 -35.33 -7.00
C ILE A 7 6.55 -34.13 -7.81
N PHE A 8 6.01 -33.13 -7.13
CA PHE A 8 5.73 -31.82 -7.70
C PHE A 8 6.91 -30.89 -7.45
N ARG A 9 7.37 -30.20 -8.50
CA ARG A 9 8.44 -29.20 -8.42
C ARG A 9 7.86 -27.81 -8.64
N LEU A 10 8.07 -26.92 -7.67
CA LEU A 10 7.68 -25.53 -7.76
C LEU A 10 8.94 -24.66 -7.69
N PHE A 11 9.28 -24.04 -8.80
CA PHE A 11 10.29 -22.99 -8.88
C PHE A 11 9.64 -21.64 -8.56
N GLN A 12 10.43 -20.68 -8.07
CA GLN A 12 9.92 -19.34 -7.74
C GLN A 12 10.79 -18.28 -8.38
N ASN A 13 10.14 -17.26 -8.97
CA ASN A 13 10.75 -16.03 -9.48
C ASN A 13 11.99 -16.26 -10.36
N SER A 14 11.89 -17.18 -11.31
CA SER A 14 12.94 -17.37 -12.30
C SER A 14 13.02 -16.14 -13.20
N GLU A 15 14.15 -15.43 -13.16
CA GLU A 15 14.38 -14.21 -13.93
C GLU A 15 14.31 -14.49 -15.43
N LYS A 16 14.88 -15.61 -15.89
CA LYS A 16 14.81 -16.05 -17.29
C LYS A 16 13.36 -16.18 -17.76
N ILE A 17 12.51 -16.87 -16.99
CA ILE A 17 11.11 -17.05 -17.35
C ILE A 17 10.37 -15.71 -17.29
N TYR A 18 10.66 -14.88 -16.29
CA TYR A 18 10.09 -13.54 -16.18
C TYR A 18 10.35 -12.69 -17.43
N PHE A 19 11.62 -12.60 -17.89
CA PHE A 19 11.96 -11.81 -19.07
C PHE A 19 11.38 -12.40 -20.36
N GLN A 20 11.24 -13.72 -20.47
CA GLN A 20 10.52 -14.36 -21.58
C GLN A 20 9.02 -13.99 -21.62
N LEU A 21 8.39 -13.79 -20.46
CA LEU A 21 7.02 -13.28 -20.40
C LEU A 21 6.95 -11.79 -20.70
N LEU A 22 7.93 -11.00 -20.24
CA LEU A 22 8.01 -9.57 -20.50
C LEU A 22 8.14 -9.27 -22.00
N GLU A 23 8.97 -10.01 -22.74
CA GLU A 23 9.09 -9.92 -24.20
C GLU A 23 7.76 -10.17 -24.94
N LYS A 24 6.83 -10.87 -24.29
CA LYS A 24 5.50 -11.19 -24.81
C LYS A 24 4.39 -10.33 -24.20
N GLU A 25 4.74 -9.37 -23.34
CA GLU A 25 3.79 -8.54 -22.57
C GLU A 25 2.82 -9.36 -21.69
N LEU A 26 3.27 -10.52 -21.20
CA LEU A 26 2.50 -11.45 -20.37
C LEU A 26 2.91 -11.45 -18.90
N GLU A 27 3.95 -10.69 -18.53
CA GLU A 27 4.50 -10.65 -17.17
C GLU A 27 3.48 -10.14 -16.16
N SER A 28 2.57 -9.27 -16.57
CA SER A 28 1.54 -8.69 -15.69
C SER A 28 0.34 -9.61 -15.48
N THR A 29 0.11 -10.59 -16.38
CA THR A 29 -1.12 -11.42 -16.40
C THR A 29 -0.88 -12.87 -16.00
N VAL A 30 0.34 -13.39 -16.21
CA VAL A 30 0.70 -14.77 -15.89
C VAL A 30 1.46 -14.82 -14.56
N ASP A 31 0.87 -15.49 -13.58
CA ASP A 31 1.52 -15.72 -12.27
C ASP A 31 2.21 -17.09 -12.20
N VAL A 32 1.77 -18.07 -12.99
CA VAL A 32 2.30 -19.44 -12.95
C VAL A 32 2.58 -19.91 -14.37
N VAL A 33 3.78 -20.45 -14.58
CA VAL A 33 4.19 -21.06 -15.85
C VAL A 33 4.36 -22.55 -15.65
N GLU A 34 3.65 -23.35 -16.43
CA GLU A 34 3.88 -24.80 -16.50
C GLU A 34 5.16 -25.06 -17.32
N LEU A 35 6.12 -25.76 -16.72
CA LEU A 35 7.38 -26.17 -17.35
C LEU A 35 7.35 -27.61 -17.82
N GLY A 36 6.38 -28.39 -17.31
CA GLY A 36 6.12 -29.78 -17.66
C GLY A 36 5.11 -30.40 -16.70
N LYS A 37 4.79 -31.67 -16.90
CA LYS A 37 3.67 -32.40 -16.26
C LYS A 37 3.56 -32.25 -14.74
N ASP A 38 4.68 -32.14 -14.02
CA ASP A 38 4.72 -31.97 -12.56
C ASP A 38 5.72 -30.85 -12.16
N SER A 39 5.94 -29.86 -13.02
CA SER A 39 6.93 -28.79 -12.80
C SER A 39 6.37 -27.43 -13.19
N PHE A 40 6.37 -26.50 -12.24
CA PHE A 40 5.78 -25.17 -12.38
C PHE A 40 6.73 -24.09 -11.88
N CYS A 41 6.61 -22.87 -12.42
CA CYS A 41 7.29 -21.70 -11.89
C CYS A 41 6.26 -20.64 -11.47
N LEU A 42 6.26 -20.27 -10.20
CA LEU A 42 5.47 -19.16 -9.66
C LEU A 42 6.27 -17.86 -9.76
N LEU A 43 5.70 -16.85 -10.41
CA LEU A 43 6.28 -15.52 -10.59
C LEU A 43 5.44 -14.51 -9.79
N ASN A 44 5.76 -14.36 -8.51
CA ASN A 44 5.05 -13.46 -7.60
C ASN A 44 5.81 -12.15 -7.31
N VAL A 45 7.06 -12.02 -7.75
CA VAL A 45 7.90 -10.84 -7.55
C VAL A 45 8.75 -10.59 -8.81
N PRO A 46 8.82 -9.35 -9.34
CA PRO A 46 9.71 -9.01 -10.44
C PRO A 46 11.20 -9.07 -10.01
N PRO A 47 12.14 -9.36 -10.93
CA PRO A 47 13.56 -9.45 -10.62
C PRO A 47 14.13 -8.23 -9.89
N TRP A 48 13.82 -7.02 -10.37
CA TRP A 48 14.32 -5.78 -9.77
C TRP A 48 13.87 -5.57 -8.32
N VAL A 49 12.67 -6.04 -7.96
CA VAL A 49 12.19 -5.95 -6.57
C VAL A 49 13.02 -6.84 -5.65
N LYS A 50 13.38 -8.05 -6.11
CA LYS A 50 14.25 -8.97 -5.37
C LYS A 50 15.65 -8.37 -5.22
N TRP A 51 16.23 -7.86 -6.29
CA TRP A 51 17.56 -7.25 -6.27
C TRP A 51 17.60 -6.05 -5.34
N GLN A 52 16.65 -5.12 -5.45
CA GLN A 52 16.65 -3.93 -4.61
C GLN A 52 16.40 -4.24 -3.14
N ASN A 53 15.48 -5.17 -2.81
CA ASN A 53 15.32 -5.61 -1.42
C ASN A 53 16.59 -6.24 -0.86
N TYR A 54 17.35 -6.97 -1.69
CA TYR A 54 18.63 -7.53 -1.27
C TYR A 54 19.68 -6.45 -1.03
N LEU A 55 19.77 -5.44 -1.91
CA LEU A 55 20.67 -4.29 -1.69
C LEU A 55 20.33 -3.54 -0.40
N MET A 56 19.04 -3.22 -0.18
CA MET A 56 18.60 -2.57 1.06
C MET A 56 18.91 -3.41 2.32
N TYR A 57 18.79 -4.73 2.22
CA TYR A 57 19.18 -5.64 3.30
C TYR A 57 20.70 -5.63 3.56
N LEU A 58 21.51 -5.61 2.49
CA LEU A 58 22.95 -5.52 2.62
C LEU A 58 23.37 -4.19 3.23
N GLU A 59 22.88 -3.07 2.74
CA GLU A 59 23.11 -1.73 3.31
C GLU A 59 22.83 -1.75 4.83
N GLN A 60 21.64 -2.25 5.22
CA GLN A 60 21.27 -2.40 6.63
C GLN A 60 22.21 -3.28 7.46
N THR A 61 22.75 -4.35 6.87
CA THR A 61 23.54 -5.36 7.59
C THR A 61 25.03 -5.05 7.63
N TYR A 62 25.57 -4.41 6.59
CA TYR A 62 26.99 -4.06 6.49
C TYR A 62 27.35 -2.90 7.41
N ASP A 63 26.44 -1.92 7.58
CA ASP A 63 26.68 -0.77 8.47
C ASP A 63 26.68 -1.17 9.96
N LEU A 64 25.95 -2.23 10.32
CA LEU A 64 26.00 -2.81 11.68
C LEU A 64 27.36 -3.47 12.01
N GLY A 65 28.17 -3.79 11.00
CA GLY A 65 29.40 -4.57 11.17
C GLY A 65 30.69 -3.76 11.15
N LEU A 66 30.66 -2.48 10.74
CA LEU A 66 31.88 -1.75 10.40
C LEU A 66 32.15 -0.45 11.15
N HIS A 67 31.19 0.18 11.85
CA HIS A 67 31.49 1.41 12.58
C HIS A 67 30.70 1.52 13.90
N ASP A 68 31.43 1.80 14.99
CA ASP A 68 30.90 2.47 16.18
C ASP A 68 30.30 3.81 15.70
N ASP A 69 29.01 4.01 15.96
CA ASP A 69 28.29 5.28 16.07
C ASP A 69 28.67 6.42 15.09
N GLU A 70 27.89 6.64 14.01
CA GLU A 70 27.32 7.98 13.68
C GLU A 70 26.49 8.05 12.38
N ASP A 71 26.68 7.19 11.38
CA ASP A 71 25.96 7.32 10.10
C ASP A 71 24.79 6.32 9.99
N SER A 72 23.57 6.77 10.33
CA SER A 72 22.35 6.03 9.98
C SER A 72 22.15 6.02 8.46
N ILE A 73 21.67 4.91 7.90
CA ILE A 73 21.42 4.79 6.46
C ILE A 73 20.36 5.81 6.05
N ASP A 74 20.76 6.76 5.21
CA ASP A 74 19.83 7.71 4.61
C ASP A 74 19.08 7.09 3.43
N TYR A 75 17.83 6.72 3.66
CA TYR A 75 16.96 6.19 2.62
C TYR A 75 16.37 7.28 1.69
N THR A 76 16.64 8.56 1.93
CA THR A 76 16.05 9.68 1.19
C THR A 76 16.26 9.56 -0.31
N ASP A 77 17.44 9.16 -0.77
CA ASP A 77 17.74 8.96 -2.18
C ASP A 77 16.93 7.80 -2.80
N HIS A 78 16.79 6.70 -2.08
CA HIS A 78 15.98 5.55 -2.53
C HIS A 78 14.51 5.95 -2.71
N ILE A 79 13.96 6.70 -1.75
CA ILE A 79 12.57 7.18 -1.85
C ILE A 79 12.44 8.21 -2.98
N SER A 80 13.40 9.13 -3.12
CA SER A 80 13.40 10.16 -4.17
C SER A 80 13.40 9.56 -5.57
N ASN A 81 14.13 8.47 -5.78
CA ASN A 81 14.09 7.71 -7.04
C ASN A 81 12.69 7.15 -7.33
N TYR A 82 11.99 6.61 -6.32
CA TYR A 82 10.61 6.16 -6.52
C TYR A 82 9.63 7.31 -6.72
N VAL A 83 9.80 8.44 -6.05
CA VAL A 83 9.01 9.65 -6.29
C VAL A 83 9.15 10.09 -7.73
N LYS A 84 10.39 10.10 -8.26
CA LYS A 84 10.66 10.42 -9.66
C LYS A 84 9.92 9.48 -10.61
N ILE A 85 10.08 8.16 -10.47
CA ILE A 85 9.42 7.16 -11.33
C ILE A 85 7.89 7.33 -11.28
N ILE A 86 7.31 7.43 -10.09
CA ILE A 86 5.84 7.54 -9.92
C ILE A 86 5.33 8.85 -10.53
N SER A 87 6.01 9.97 -10.28
CA SER A 87 5.60 11.29 -10.76
C SER A 87 5.75 11.46 -12.28
N GLU A 88 6.80 10.87 -12.87
CA GLU A 88 7.01 10.81 -14.33
C GLU A 88 5.95 9.93 -15.01
N GLU A 89 5.68 8.72 -14.49
CA GLU A 89 4.63 7.84 -14.97
C GLU A 89 3.27 8.56 -14.99
N LEU A 90 3.01 9.37 -13.96
CA LEU A 90 1.80 10.16 -13.81
C LEU A 90 1.85 11.54 -14.49
N GLY A 91 2.96 11.86 -15.18
CA GLY A 91 3.07 12.95 -16.16
C GLY A 91 3.41 14.32 -15.62
N LYS A 92 3.88 14.42 -14.37
CA LYS A 92 4.41 15.66 -13.81
C LYS A 92 5.57 15.34 -12.88
N PRO A 93 6.84 15.49 -13.30
CA PRO A 93 7.97 15.24 -12.42
C PRO A 93 7.90 16.13 -11.16
N LEU A 94 8.37 15.60 -10.04
CA LEU A 94 8.47 16.31 -8.77
C LEU A 94 9.93 16.39 -8.33
N SER A 95 10.31 17.54 -7.79
CA SER A 95 11.52 17.66 -6.97
C SER A 95 11.27 17.07 -5.58
N CYS A 96 12.32 16.51 -4.97
CA CYS A 96 12.31 15.92 -3.64
C CYS A 96 13.23 16.67 -2.66
N ASP A 97 13.66 17.90 -3.01
CA ASP A 97 14.67 18.64 -2.25
C ASP A 97 14.27 18.93 -0.78
N ASP A 98 12.96 18.88 -0.48
CA ASP A 98 12.42 19.12 0.85
C ASP A 98 12.08 17.85 1.64
N LEU A 99 12.28 16.67 1.05
CA LEU A 99 12.00 15.39 1.70
C LEU A 99 13.18 14.95 2.56
N SER A 100 12.90 14.58 3.80
CA SER A 100 13.85 13.84 4.65
C SER A 100 13.23 12.54 5.12
N VAL A 101 13.92 11.42 4.95
CA VAL A 101 13.43 10.10 5.36
C VAL A 101 14.14 9.62 6.61
N TYR A 102 13.35 9.13 7.56
CA TYR A 102 13.79 8.59 8.84
C TYR A 102 13.29 7.16 9.01
N THR A 103 13.95 6.44 9.89
CA THR A 103 13.67 5.06 10.30
C THR A 103 13.56 4.96 11.82
N ALA A 104 13.37 3.75 12.34
CA ALA A 104 13.37 3.52 13.78
C ALA A 104 14.74 3.76 14.45
N GLN A 105 15.84 3.83 13.68
CA GLN A 105 17.19 4.03 14.20
C GLN A 105 17.52 5.52 14.42
N ASP A 106 16.76 6.42 13.81
CA ASP A 106 17.06 7.85 13.83
C ASP A 106 16.55 8.53 15.11
N GLN A 107 17.45 8.74 16.06
CA GLN A 107 17.12 9.32 17.37
C GLN A 107 16.54 10.75 17.28
N GLN A 108 16.94 11.52 16.26
CA GLN A 108 16.51 12.90 16.07
C GLN A 108 15.04 13.03 15.62
N LEU A 109 14.46 11.98 15.05
CA LEU A 109 13.07 12.02 14.56
C LEU A 109 12.12 12.35 15.72
N TRP A 110 12.27 11.66 16.85
CA TRP A 110 11.33 11.81 17.96
C TRP A 110 11.35 13.22 18.56
N ALA A 111 12.53 13.83 18.68
CA ALA A 111 12.67 15.21 19.14
C ALA A 111 11.92 16.20 18.22
N LYS A 112 12.02 16.01 16.90
CA LYS A 112 11.28 16.84 15.92
C LYS A 112 9.76 16.66 16.03
N LEU A 113 9.31 15.42 16.23
CA LEU A 113 7.88 15.11 16.39
C LEU A 113 7.33 15.73 17.68
N GLN A 114 8.04 15.58 18.81
CA GLN A 114 7.62 16.13 20.10
C GLN A 114 7.54 17.67 20.11
N ALA A 115 8.40 18.34 19.32
CA ALA A 115 8.38 19.79 19.20
C ALA A 115 7.17 20.33 18.41
N HIS A 116 6.55 19.52 17.53
CA HIS A 116 5.50 19.97 16.62
C HIS A 116 4.11 19.44 16.98
N PHE A 117 4.01 18.21 17.51
CA PHE A 117 2.74 17.52 17.71
C PHE A 117 2.33 17.45 19.18
N ASN A 118 1.03 17.43 19.42
CA ASN A 118 0.50 17.24 20.77
C ASN A 118 0.50 15.76 21.19
N ALA A 119 0.28 15.49 22.48
CA ALA A 119 0.33 14.13 23.04
C ALA A 119 -0.62 13.12 22.34
N LYS A 120 -1.78 13.56 21.85
CA LYS A 120 -2.75 12.70 21.15
C LYS A 120 -2.25 12.32 19.75
N GLU A 121 -1.60 13.25 19.06
CA GLU A 121 -1.01 13.04 17.74
C GLU A 121 0.26 12.18 17.84
N LEU A 122 1.10 12.42 18.85
CA LEU A 122 2.27 11.60 19.14
C LEU A 122 1.88 10.14 19.41
N ALA A 123 0.86 9.90 20.23
CA ALA A 123 0.34 8.55 20.47
C ALA A 123 -0.19 7.87 19.18
N TRP A 124 -0.65 8.66 18.20
CA TRP A 124 -1.06 8.12 16.90
C TRP A 124 0.14 7.78 16.01
N LEU A 125 1.18 8.60 16.03
CA LEU A 125 2.45 8.32 15.35
C LEU A 125 3.14 7.09 15.94
N GLU A 126 3.12 6.93 17.27
CA GLU A 126 3.58 5.71 17.95
C GLU A 126 2.81 4.48 17.45
N ALA A 127 1.48 4.54 17.41
CA ALA A 127 0.66 3.44 16.90
C ALA A 127 0.97 3.11 15.42
N LEU A 128 1.30 4.11 14.59
CA LEU A 128 1.76 3.88 13.22
C LEU A 128 3.09 3.13 13.18
N ILE A 129 4.04 3.51 14.02
CA ILE A 129 5.37 2.87 14.15
C ILE A 129 5.22 1.43 14.65
N GLU A 130 4.43 1.20 15.69
CA GLU A 130 4.16 -0.13 16.26
C GLU A 130 3.51 -1.07 15.23
N GLU A 131 2.62 -0.55 14.38
CA GLU A 131 1.98 -1.29 13.27
C GLU A 131 2.87 -1.36 12.01
N GLU A 132 4.16 -1.03 12.15
CA GLU A 132 5.19 -1.04 11.11
C GLU A 132 4.77 -0.29 9.84
N SER A 133 4.08 0.83 10.04
CA SER A 133 3.49 1.62 8.96
C SER A 133 4.49 2.63 8.43
N SER A 134 4.76 2.61 7.13
CA SER A 134 5.45 3.75 6.49
C SER A 134 4.46 4.89 6.26
N PHE A 135 4.80 6.10 6.70
CA PHE A 135 3.94 7.28 6.61
C PHE A 135 4.72 8.54 6.28
N TYR A 136 4.02 9.54 5.75
CA TYR A 136 4.58 10.84 5.42
C TYR A 136 3.85 11.92 6.24
N ILE A 137 4.60 12.86 6.78
CA ILE A 137 4.12 13.99 7.58
C ILE A 137 4.32 15.26 6.74
N PRO A 138 3.25 15.82 6.13
CA PRO A 138 3.37 16.99 5.28
C PRO A 138 3.84 18.25 6.01
N GLU A 139 3.50 18.41 7.29
CA GLU A 139 3.86 19.59 8.10
C GLU A 139 5.36 19.82 8.19
N LEU A 140 6.12 18.73 8.24
CA LEU A 140 7.57 18.74 8.43
C LEU A 140 8.33 18.30 7.16
N SER A 141 7.61 17.91 6.12
CA SER A 141 8.14 17.21 4.94
C SER A 141 9.00 15.97 5.29
N ILE A 142 8.56 15.24 6.32
CA ILE A 142 9.26 14.07 6.85
C ILE A 142 8.58 12.78 6.38
N GLY A 143 9.35 11.87 5.81
CA GLY A 143 8.95 10.49 5.59
C GLY A 143 9.46 9.56 6.69
N TYR A 144 8.64 8.64 7.16
CA TYR A 144 9.05 7.54 8.04
C TYR A 144 8.99 6.21 7.29
N LEU A 145 10.13 5.53 7.20
CA LEU A 145 10.28 4.22 6.59
C LEU A 145 10.36 3.14 7.67
N ALA A 146 9.23 2.49 7.94
CA ALA A 146 9.16 1.40 8.92
C ALA A 146 9.99 0.16 8.56
N ARG A 147 10.08 -0.18 7.27
CA ARG A 147 10.83 -1.34 6.78
C ARG A 147 11.58 -1.02 5.49
N PRO A 148 12.88 -1.34 5.38
CA PRO A 148 13.67 -1.09 4.18
C PRO A 148 13.36 -2.13 3.10
N THR A 149 12.19 -1.99 2.50
CA THR A 149 11.75 -2.82 1.37
C THR A 149 11.15 -1.96 0.28
N VAL A 150 11.22 -2.42 -0.97
CA VAL A 150 10.65 -1.73 -2.14
C VAL A 150 9.18 -1.37 -1.94
N ASN A 151 8.38 -2.27 -1.34
CA ASN A 151 6.95 -2.01 -1.15
C ASN A 151 6.71 -0.87 -0.14
N HIS A 152 7.45 -0.83 0.96
CA HIS A 152 7.33 0.23 1.96
C HIS A 152 7.85 1.56 1.43
N ALA A 153 9.03 1.56 0.81
CA ALA A 153 9.62 2.74 0.18
C ALA A 153 8.74 3.31 -0.93
N ALA A 154 8.18 2.46 -1.82
CA ALA A 154 7.28 2.90 -2.87
C ALA A 154 5.93 3.40 -2.33
N THR A 155 5.43 2.82 -1.22
CA THR A 155 4.22 3.33 -0.53
C THR A 155 4.49 4.72 0.04
N LEU A 156 5.65 4.91 0.69
CA LEU A 156 6.06 6.20 1.24
C LEU A 156 6.23 7.27 0.13
N ALA A 157 6.93 6.92 -0.94
CA ALA A 157 7.08 7.77 -2.12
C ALA A 157 5.73 8.19 -2.71
N ALA A 158 4.78 7.26 -2.84
CA ALA A 158 3.45 7.55 -3.34
C ALA A 158 2.65 8.48 -2.41
N LYS A 159 2.78 8.34 -1.08
CA LYS A 159 2.19 9.27 -0.10
C LYS A 159 2.77 10.67 -0.25
N TYR A 160 4.09 10.79 -0.43
CA TYR A 160 4.76 12.06 -0.70
C TYR A 160 4.25 12.72 -1.99
N VAL A 161 4.22 11.98 -3.11
CA VAL A 161 3.70 12.46 -4.40
C VAL A 161 2.29 13.00 -4.25
N HIS A 162 1.41 12.22 -3.62
CA HIS A 162 0.03 12.62 -3.37
C HIS A 162 -0.04 13.90 -2.52
N ALA A 163 0.72 13.99 -1.42
CA ALA A 163 0.72 15.18 -0.57
C ALA A 163 1.16 16.44 -1.33
N LYS A 164 2.21 16.35 -2.17
CA LYS A 164 2.66 17.48 -3.00
C LYS A 164 1.66 17.89 -4.06
N TRP A 165 0.95 16.95 -4.67
CA TRP A 165 -0.02 17.23 -5.73
C TRP A 165 -1.37 17.71 -5.23
N SER A 166 -1.81 17.23 -4.06
CA SER A 166 -3.02 17.69 -3.38
C SER A 166 -2.79 18.97 -2.57
N HIS A 167 -1.55 19.47 -2.52
CA HIS A 167 -1.13 20.57 -1.66
C HIS A 167 -1.51 20.35 -0.18
N SER A 168 -1.42 19.10 0.27
CA SER A 168 -1.70 18.77 1.67
C SER A 168 -0.61 19.35 2.55
N THR A 169 -1.00 20.21 3.49
CA THR A 169 -0.08 20.83 4.46
C THR A 169 -0.23 20.26 5.86
N LYS A 170 -1.16 19.33 6.07
CA LYS A 170 -1.41 18.68 7.36
C LYS A 170 -1.64 17.18 7.23
N SER A 171 -1.44 16.50 8.34
CA SER A 171 -1.71 15.10 8.59
C SER A 171 -3.12 14.93 9.17
N PHE A 172 -3.73 13.78 8.90
CA PHE A 172 -5.14 13.51 9.23
C PHE A 172 -5.26 12.50 10.38
N PHE A 173 -5.04 12.98 11.61
CA PHE A 173 -4.98 12.13 12.81
C PHE A 173 -6.31 12.06 13.60
N GLU A 174 -7.38 12.72 13.15
CA GLU A 174 -8.65 12.78 13.86
C GLU A 174 -9.56 11.59 13.54
N ILE A 175 -9.32 10.44 14.17
CA ILE A 175 -10.20 9.26 14.02
C ILE A 175 -11.44 9.36 14.94
N PRO A 176 -12.67 9.06 14.43
CA PRO A 176 -13.00 8.47 13.13
C PRO A 176 -13.23 9.46 11.98
N LYS A 177 -13.24 10.76 12.23
CA LYS A 177 -13.56 11.81 11.25
C LYS A 177 -12.70 11.74 9.99
N ASP A 178 -11.43 11.36 10.13
CA ASP A 178 -10.45 11.29 9.04
C ASP A 178 -10.35 9.90 8.39
N PHE A 179 -11.18 8.94 8.77
CA PHE A 179 -11.05 7.57 8.29
C PHE A 179 -11.15 7.44 6.76
N LEU A 180 -12.09 8.15 6.12
CA LEU A 180 -12.22 8.16 4.67
C LEU A 180 -10.99 8.79 3.98
N ARG A 181 -10.40 9.83 4.57
CA ARG A 181 -9.16 10.44 4.08
C ARG A 181 -8.00 9.44 4.16
N GLN A 182 -7.93 8.67 5.24
CA GLN A 182 -6.91 7.63 5.40
C GLN A 182 -7.06 6.49 4.39
N ILE A 183 -8.29 6.00 4.15
CA ILE A 183 -8.56 4.99 3.10
C ILE A 183 -8.11 5.52 1.74
N TRP A 184 -8.43 6.77 1.44
CA TRP A 184 -8.06 7.42 0.19
C TRP A 184 -6.54 7.50 0.00
N ILE A 185 -5.83 8.03 1.00
CA ILE A 185 -4.36 8.13 0.99
C ILE A 185 -3.74 6.74 0.82
N GLU A 186 -4.19 5.74 1.57
CA GLU A 186 -3.66 4.38 1.48
C GLU A 186 -3.90 3.75 0.11
N GLY A 187 -5.04 4.03 -0.54
CA GLY A 187 -5.29 3.48 -1.88
C GLY A 187 -4.49 4.15 -2.99
N LEU A 188 -4.28 5.46 -2.91
CA LEU A 188 -3.35 6.14 -3.83
C LEU A 188 -1.90 5.70 -3.58
N ALA A 189 -1.53 5.50 -2.31
CA ALA A 189 -0.22 4.98 -1.95
C ALA A 189 0.01 3.55 -2.48
N TYR A 190 -1.01 2.69 -2.34
CA TYR A 190 -0.97 1.34 -2.89
C TYR A 190 -0.89 1.35 -4.42
N PHE A 191 -1.68 2.19 -5.09
CA PHE A 191 -1.58 2.40 -6.54
C PHE A 191 -0.15 2.77 -6.95
N GLY A 192 0.47 3.77 -6.32
CA GLY A 192 1.83 4.20 -6.66
C GLY A 192 2.85 3.09 -6.40
N SER A 193 2.65 2.28 -5.35
CA SER A 193 3.51 1.13 -5.11
C SER A 193 3.39 0.02 -6.17
N LYS A 194 2.23 -0.10 -6.84
CA LYS A 194 2.03 -1.04 -7.96
C LYS A 194 2.71 -0.58 -9.23
N VAL A 195 2.92 0.73 -9.41
CA VAL A 195 3.77 1.25 -10.49
C VAL A 195 5.20 0.71 -10.37
N ILE A 196 5.73 0.66 -9.15
CA ILE A 196 7.08 0.11 -8.88
C ILE A 196 7.09 -1.42 -8.86
N ASN A 197 6.10 -2.04 -8.23
CA ASN A 197 5.96 -3.50 -8.12
C ASN A 197 4.59 -3.96 -8.61
N HIS A 198 4.46 -4.19 -9.91
CA HIS A 198 3.19 -4.57 -10.54
C HIS A 198 2.63 -5.91 -10.05
N LYS A 199 3.47 -6.81 -9.53
CA LYS A 199 3.03 -8.10 -8.94
C LYS A 199 2.57 -7.99 -7.49
N ARG A 200 2.67 -6.83 -6.83
CA ARG A 200 2.17 -6.65 -5.45
C ARG A 200 0.68 -7.02 -5.39
N LYS A 201 0.26 -7.76 -4.36
CA LYS A 201 -1.14 -8.20 -4.18
C LYS A 201 -1.72 -7.70 -2.87
N THR A 202 -2.99 -7.31 -2.91
CA THR A 202 -3.79 -6.94 -1.74
C THR A 202 -4.81 -8.04 -1.42
N ASP A 203 -5.39 -7.98 -0.22
CA ASP A 203 -6.51 -8.86 0.13
C ASP A 203 -7.80 -8.41 -0.58
N THR A 204 -8.68 -9.37 -0.86
CA THR A 204 -10.03 -9.13 -1.39
C THR A 204 -11.08 -9.23 -0.29
N VAL A 205 -12.32 -8.79 -0.58
CA VAL A 205 -13.46 -8.98 0.33
C VAL A 205 -13.67 -10.45 0.70
N ALA A 206 -13.44 -11.36 -0.25
CA ALA A 206 -13.50 -12.80 0.01
C ALA A 206 -12.39 -13.26 0.96
N ASP A 207 -11.17 -12.72 0.83
CA ASP A 207 -10.06 -13.00 1.75
C ASP A 207 -10.37 -12.53 3.17
N LEU A 208 -10.97 -11.33 3.33
CA LEU A 208 -11.39 -10.80 4.62
C LEU A 208 -12.47 -11.67 5.28
N ARG A 209 -13.49 -12.08 4.51
CA ARG A 209 -14.54 -12.98 5.00
C ARG A 209 -13.95 -14.33 5.42
N ALA A 210 -13.07 -14.91 4.60
CA ALA A 210 -12.40 -16.17 4.90
C ALA A 210 -11.54 -16.06 6.17
N ALA A 211 -10.82 -14.95 6.35
CA ALA A 211 -10.05 -14.68 7.56
C ALA A 211 -10.97 -14.65 8.80
N LEU A 212 -12.07 -13.90 8.76
CA LEU A 212 -13.03 -13.81 9.88
C LEU A 212 -13.69 -15.16 10.25
N THR A 213 -13.88 -16.05 9.27
CA THR A 213 -14.44 -17.39 9.52
C THR A 213 -13.40 -18.40 10.02
N SER A 214 -12.11 -18.10 9.89
CA SER A 214 -11.06 -19.01 10.33
C SER A 214 -10.94 -19.04 11.86
N ARG A 215 -10.83 -20.25 12.44
CA ARG A 215 -10.85 -20.50 13.90
C ARG A 215 -9.67 -19.88 14.69
N GLY A 216 -8.79 -19.11 14.05
CA GLY A 216 -7.58 -18.54 14.66
C GLY A 216 -7.54 -17.01 14.77
N VAL A 217 -8.52 -16.28 14.25
CA VAL A 217 -8.52 -14.80 14.35
C VAL A 217 -9.00 -14.39 15.74
N THR A 218 -8.04 -14.04 16.61
CA THR A 218 -8.28 -13.51 17.95
C THR A 218 -8.83 -12.08 17.91
N GLY A 219 -9.37 -11.61 19.04
CA GLY A 219 -10.14 -10.36 19.11
C GLY A 219 -9.43 -9.11 18.56
N SER A 220 -8.10 -9.02 18.64
CA SER A 220 -7.34 -7.87 18.14
C SER A 220 -7.31 -7.77 16.62
N ALA A 221 -7.14 -8.90 15.91
CA ALA A 221 -7.13 -8.93 14.45
C ALA A 221 -8.54 -8.96 13.83
N LYS A 222 -9.55 -9.37 14.62
CA LYS A 222 -10.95 -9.45 14.15
C LYS A 222 -11.57 -8.07 13.92
N GLU A 223 -11.31 -7.13 14.82
CA GLU A 223 -11.94 -5.81 14.83
C GLU A 223 -11.65 -4.97 13.57
N PRO A 224 -10.39 -4.84 13.11
CA PRO A 224 -10.08 -4.16 11.85
C PRO A 224 -10.73 -4.81 10.62
N LEU A 225 -10.79 -6.15 10.57
CA LEU A 225 -11.41 -6.88 9.46
C LEU A 225 -12.92 -6.62 9.40
N MET A 226 -13.59 -6.59 10.56
CA MET A 226 -15.01 -6.23 10.64
C MET A 226 -15.26 -4.78 10.23
N LEU A 227 -14.41 -3.85 10.69
CA LEU A 227 -14.48 -2.44 10.29
C LEU A 227 -14.31 -2.29 8.77
N ALA A 228 -13.30 -2.94 8.19
CA ALA A 228 -13.07 -2.91 6.75
C ALA A 228 -14.28 -3.45 5.97
N LEU A 229 -14.85 -4.60 6.37
CA LEU A 229 -16.04 -5.15 5.72
C LEU A 229 -17.26 -4.23 5.86
N HIS A 230 -17.47 -3.66 7.03
CA HIS A 230 -18.59 -2.76 7.30
C HIS A 230 -18.49 -1.49 6.44
N GLN A 231 -17.33 -0.82 6.43
CA GLN A 231 -17.09 0.34 5.58
C GLN A 231 -17.21 -0.02 4.10
N LYS A 232 -16.70 -1.18 3.66
CA LYS A 232 -16.86 -1.62 2.26
C LYS A 232 -18.32 -1.79 1.87
N MET A 233 -19.15 -2.30 2.77
CA MET A 233 -20.59 -2.39 2.56
C MET A 233 -21.24 -1.01 2.49
N GLN A 234 -20.82 -0.06 3.32
CA GLN A 234 -21.29 1.32 3.24
C GLN A 234 -20.94 1.96 1.89
N ASP A 235 -19.71 1.78 1.40
CA ASP A 235 -19.27 2.30 0.11
C ASP A 235 -20.15 1.75 -1.02
N LEU A 236 -20.41 0.44 -1.04
CA LEU A 236 -21.27 -0.20 -2.03
C LEU A 236 -22.73 0.27 -1.95
N MET A 237 -23.25 0.50 -0.74
CA MET A 237 -24.61 1.03 -0.56
C MET A 237 -24.73 2.47 -1.03
N ALA A 238 -23.74 3.30 -0.72
CA ALA A 238 -23.68 4.70 -1.16
C ALA A 238 -23.65 4.79 -2.69
N VAL A 239 -22.78 4.02 -3.35
CA VAL A 239 -22.67 3.97 -4.82
C VAL A 239 -23.95 3.41 -5.48
N SER A 240 -24.65 2.48 -4.81
CA SER A 240 -25.87 1.87 -5.37
C SER A 240 -27.16 2.64 -5.04
N ASN A 241 -27.07 3.85 -4.46
CA ASN A 241 -28.21 4.62 -3.93
C ASN A 241 -29.14 3.79 -3.02
N ARG A 242 -28.58 2.84 -2.27
CA ARG A 242 -29.32 2.00 -1.32
C ARG A 242 -29.31 2.66 0.07
N PRO A 243 -30.35 2.42 0.90
CA PRO A 243 -30.36 2.94 2.26
C PRO A 243 -29.13 2.45 3.03
N GLN A 244 -28.43 3.38 3.67
CA GLN A 244 -27.23 3.07 4.46
C GLN A 244 -27.56 2.18 5.65
N LEU A 245 -26.55 1.43 6.12
CA LEU A 245 -26.66 0.64 7.35
C LEU A 245 -27.03 1.55 8.52
N ARG A 246 -28.11 1.20 9.24
CA ARG A 246 -28.63 1.97 10.37
C ARG A 246 -27.66 2.02 11.56
N THR A 247 -26.76 1.05 11.68
CA THR A 247 -25.81 0.95 12.80
C THR A 247 -24.37 0.96 12.29
N PRO A 248 -23.57 2.00 12.61
CA PRO A 248 -22.15 2.00 12.33
C PRO A 248 -21.44 0.96 13.20
N PHE A 249 -20.52 0.20 12.62
CA PHE A 249 -19.59 -0.60 13.42
C PHE A 249 -18.54 0.32 14.03
N LEU A 250 -18.56 0.45 15.35
CA LEU A 250 -17.60 1.27 16.10
C LEU A 250 -16.56 0.34 16.74
N PRO A 251 -15.31 0.33 16.26
CA PRO A 251 -14.24 -0.43 16.90
C PRO A 251 -13.91 0.18 18.27
N LYS A 252 -13.49 -0.68 19.20
CA LYS A 252 -12.97 -0.31 20.52
C LYS A 252 -11.60 0.34 20.41
N LYS A 253 -10.73 -0.16 19.53
CA LYS A 253 -9.37 0.35 19.35
C LYS A 253 -9.28 1.31 18.18
N LYS A 254 -8.67 2.48 18.40
CA LYS A 254 -8.40 3.44 17.31
C LYS A 254 -7.42 2.88 16.27
N ALA A 255 -6.44 2.09 16.69
CA ALA A 255 -5.51 1.42 15.78
C ALA A 255 -6.22 0.52 14.74
N SER A 256 -7.44 0.05 15.01
CA SER A 256 -8.21 -0.73 14.03
C SER A 256 -8.56 0.04 12.77
N TYR A 257 -8.66 1.38 12.84
CA TYR A 257 -8.85 2.22 11.67
C TYR A 257 -7.62 2.26 10.77
N LEU A 258 -6.41 2.11 11.31
CA LEU A 258 -5.17 2.06 10.51
C LEU A 258 -5.16 0.83 9.61
N LEU A 259 -5.35 -0.34 10.20
CA LEU A 259 -5.32 -1.59 9.44
C LEU A 259 -6.53 -1.71 8.51
N ALA A 260 -7.73 -1.29 8.94
CA ALA A 260 -8.89 -1.25 8.05
C ALA A 260 -8.68 -0.28 6.87
N GLY A 261 -8.09 0.89 7.13
CA GLY A 261 -7.74 1.87 6.11
C GLY A 261 -6.77 1.31 5.07
N ARG A 262 -5.73 0.61 5.51
CA ARG A 262 -4.76 -0.07 4.64
C ARG A 262 -5.41 -1.17 3.79
N LEU A 263 -6.30 -1.98 4.37
CA LEU A 263 -7.00 -3.06 3.64
C LEU A 263 -7.91 -2.49 2.55
N LEU A 264 -8.72 -1.49 2.89
CA LEU A 264 -9.64 -0.84 1.95
C LEU A 264 -8.89 -0.04 0.88
N GLY A 265 -7.89 0.73 1.30
CA GLY A 265 -6.98 1.44 0.41
C GLY A 265 -6.31 0.48 -0.56
N GLY A 266 -5.76 -0.64 -0.08
CA GLY A 266 -5.17 -1.67 -0.92
C GLY A 266 -6.12 -2.17 -2.01
N MET A 267 -7.37 -2.51 -1.66
CA MET A 267 -8.40 -2.92 -2.63
C MET A 267 -8.70 -1.81 -3.66
N MET A 268 -8.82 -0.57 -3.20
CA MET A 268 -9.07 0.59 -4.05
C MET A 268 -7.91 0.81 -5.02
N GLY A 269 -6.68 0.84 -4.51
CA GLY A 269 -5.46 1.06 -5.29
C GLY A 269 -5.19 -0.04 -6.31
N GLU A 270 -5.47 -1.29 -5.97
CA GLU A 270 -5.37 -2.41 -6.91
C GLU A 270 -6.34 -2.26 -8.09
N ARG A 271 -7.59 -1.83 -7.81
CA ARG A 271 -8.58 -1.61 -8.86
C ARG A 271 -8.21 -0.42 -9.74
N LEU A 272 -7.74 0.68 -9.15
CA LEU A 272 -7.20 1.83 -9.88
C LEU A 272 -6.05 1.43 -10.80
N TYR A 273 -5.11 0.64 -10.29
CA TYR A 273 -3.94 0.17 -11.06
C TYR A 273 -4.36 -0.72 -12.22
N GLY A 274 -5.25 -1.69 -11.98
CA GLY A 274 -5.77 -2.57 -13.01
C GLY A 274 -6.50 -1.83 -14.12
N ALA A 275 -7.32 -0.82 -13.77
CA ALA A 275 -8.01 0.01 -14.75
C ALA A 275 -7.07 0.92 -15.53
N TYR A 276 -6.07 1.51 -14.87
CA TYR A 276 -5.04 2.32 -15.51
C TYR A 276 -4.25 1.49 -16.54
N ARG A 277 -3.76 0.30 -16.17
CA ARG A 277 -3.03 -0.59 -17.08
C ARG A 277 -3.86 -1.06 -18.26
N LYS A 278 -5.17 -1.30 -18.05
CA LYS A 278 -6.12 -1.68 -19.11
C LYS A 278 -6.64 -0.50 -19.91
N LYS A 279 -6.15 0.73 -19.66
CA LYS A 279 -6.59 1.98 -20.31
C LYS A 279 -8.08 2.27 -20.14
N LEU A 280 -8.71 1.72 -19.10
CA LEU A 280 -10.11 1.98 -18.73
C LEU A 280 -10.23 3.30 -17.93
N LEU A 281 -9.14 3.72 -17.30
CA LEU A 281 -9.04 5.00 -16.62
C LEU A 281 -7.99 5.86 -17.34
N SER A 282 -8.38 7.07 -17.74
CA SER A 282 -7.44 8.00 -18.37
C SER A 282 -6.41 8.51 -17.36
N LYS A 283 -5.20 8.84 -17.85
CA LYS A 283 -4.16 9.48 -17.04
C LYS A 283 -4.66 10.79 -16.42
N GLY A 284 -5.42 11.60 -17.17
CA GLY A 284 -6.00 12.86 -16.69
C GLY A 284 -6.97 12.67 -15.51
N THR A 285 -7.83 11.65 -15.60
CA THR A 285 -8.76 11.29 -14.51
C THR A 285 -7.97 10.88 -13.26
N LEU A 286 -6.97 10.01 -13.41
CA LEU A 286 -6.14 9.59 -12.29
C LEU A 286 -5.37 10.75 -11.65
N THR A 287 -4.83 11.66 -12.47
CA THR A 287 -4.19 12.89 -11.98
C THR A 287 -5.18 13.78 -11.23
N SER A 288 -6.44 13.89 -11.68
CA SER A 288 -7.47 14.64 -10.94
C SER A 288 -7.76 14.05 -9.56
N PHE A 289 -7.78 12.72 -9.44
CA PHE A 289 -7.93 12.03 -8.16
C PHE A 289 -6.75 12.33 -7.22
N LEU A 290 -5.52 12.25 -7.72
CA LEU A 290 -4.31 12.54 -6.94
C LEU A 290 -4.18 14.00 -6.51
N ARG A 291 -4.83 14.93 -7.22
CA ARG A 291 -4.82 16.37 -6.90
C ARG A 291 -5.98 16.79 -6.00
N LYS A 292 -6.91 15.89 -5.67
CA LYS A 292 -8.10 16.26 -4.89
C LYS A 292 -7.67 16.73 -3.50
N PRO A 293 -8.00 17.97 -3.09
CA PRO A 293 -7.64 18.47 -1.77
C PRO A 293 -8.38 17.69 -0.68
N LEU A 294 -7.64 17.20 0.31
CA LEU A 294 -8.23 16.43 1.40
C LEU A 294 -8.75 17.30 2.55
N MET A 295 -8.37 18.59 2.59
CA MET A 295 -8.74 19.51 3.68
C MET A 295 -10.18 20.01 3.60
N GLU A 296 -10.90 19.75 2.50
CA GLU A 296 -12.30 20.15 2.34
C GLU A 296 -13.16 19.51 3.45
N GLU A 297 -14.01 20.31 4.11
CA GLU A 297 -14.91 19.81 5.18
C GLU A 297 -15.81 18.69 4.68
N ASN A 298 -16.26 18.79 3.42
CA ASN A 298 -17.13 17.83 2.74
C ASN A 298 -16.37 16.79 1.90
N PHE A 299 -15.14 16.44 2.29
CA PHE A 299 -14.35 15.42 1.57
C PHE A 299 -15.10 14.08 1.41
N ASN A 300 -16.01 13.74 2.32
CA ASN A 300 -16.87 12.56 2.20
C ASN A 300 -17.70 12.54 0.91
N ILE A 301 -18.19 13.69 0.44
CA ILE A 301 -18.95 13.78 -0.82
C ILE A 301 -18.03 13.44 -1.99
N ALA A 302 -16.88 14.10 -2.06
CA ALA A 302 -15.88 13.84 -3.08
C ALA A 302 -15.39 12.37 -3.06
N TYR A 303 -15.18 11.80 -1.87
CA TYR A 303 -14.82 10.39 -1.71
C TYR A 303 -15.85 9.48 -2.38
N TYR A 304 -17.15 9.68 -2.12
CA TYR A 304 -18.19 8.82 -2.70
C TYR A 304 -18.39 9.03 -4.20
N GLU A 305 -18.22 10.24 -4.73
CA GLU A 305 -18.18 10.50 -6.17
C GLU A 305 -17.04 9.73 -6.85
N MET A 306 -15.85 9.75 -6.26
CA MET A 306 -14.71 8.98 -6.78
C MET A 306 -14.93 7.47 -6.63
N MET A 307 -15.57 7.03 -5.55
CA MET A 307 -15.91 5.62 -5.35
C MET A 307 -16.94 5.11 -6.36
N GLU A 308 -17.86 5.94 -6.84
CA GLU A 308 -18.80 5.56 -7.92
C GLU A 308 -18.03 5.17 -9.18
N ILE A 309 -17.05 5.99 -9.57
CA ILE A 309 -16.16 5.70 -10.69
C ILE A 309 -15.37 4.42 -10.39
N ILE A 310 -14.75 4.32 -9.21
CA ILE A 310 -13.86 3.20 -8.89
C ILE A 310 -14.62 1.87 -8.81
N GLU A 311 -15.80 1.81 -8.19
CA GLU A 311 -16.58 0.58 -8.10
C GLU A 311 -17.18 0.15 -9.45
N SER A 312 -17.34 1.07 -10.40
CA SER A 312 -17.74 0.71 -11.78
C SER A 312 -16.65 -0.04 -12.55
N LEU A 313 -15.39 0.05 -12.09
CA LEU A 313 -14.25 -0.61 -12.74
C LEU A 313 -14.24 -2.13 -12.46
N PRO A 314 -13.79 -2.95 -13.42
CA PRO A 314 -13.77 -4.40 -13.25
C PRO A 314 -12.86 -4.82 -12.09
N ALA A 315 -13.29 -5.83 -11.34
CA ALA A 315 -12.49 -6.41 -10.27
C ALA A 315 -11.16 -6.96 -10.84
N PRO A 316 -10.01 -6.62 -10.25
CA PRO A 316 -8.70 -6.89 -10.85
C PRO A 316 -8.31 -8.37 -10.80
N PHE A 317 -8.70 -9.11 -9.76
CA PHE A 317 -8.48 -10.56 -9.63
C PHE A 317 -9.44 -11.20 -8.62
N ARG A 318 -9.57 -12.53 -8.65
CA ARG A 318 -10.29 -13.30 -7.62
C ARG A 318 -9.34 -13.68 -6.47
N SER A 319 -9.85 -13.68 -5.24
CA SER A 319 -9.19 -13.91 -3.93
C SER A 319 -7.78 -14.53 -3.94
N LYS A 320 -6.87 -14.06 -3.08
CA LYS A 320 -5.55 -14.69 -2.85
C LYS A 320 -5.65 -16.18 -2.49
N LYS A 321 -6.81 -16.61 -1.99
CA LYS A 321 -7.15 -17.98 -1.57
C LYS A 321 -8.05 -18.74 -2.54
N GLU A 322 -8.56 -18.11 -3.59
CA GLU A 322 -9.20 -18.87 -4.66
C GLU A 322 -8.14 -19.72 -5.35
N LYS A 323 -8.37 -21.03 -5.30
CA LYS A 323 -7.40 -22.06 -5.69
C LYS A 323 -6.85 -21.79 -7.09
N MET A 324 -5.52 -21.82 -7.17
CA MET A 324 -4.74 -22.10 -8.38
C MET A 324 -5.31 -23.30 -9.12
#